data_AF-A0A2V7WQP7-F1
#
_entry.id   AF-A0A2V7WQP7-F1
#
_cell.length_a   1.000
_cell.length_b   1.000
_cell.length_c   1.000
_cell.angle_alpha   90.00
_cell.angle_beta   90.00
_cell.angle_gamma   90.00
#
_symmetry.space_group_name_H-M   'P 1'
#
loop_
_entity.id
_entity.type
_entity.pdbx_description
1 polymer ?
#
loop_
_entity_poly.entity_id
_entity_poly.type
_entity_poly.pdbx_seq_one_letter_code
_entity_poly.pdbx_strand_id
1 'polypeptide(L)'
;MEEQMAVPLPSGPTFEPHYSVQQVANMWGLGVDVIRRIFEYEPGVLKIVSPERLHKRRYTTLRIPESILRRVHSRLSLSQGKPV
;
A
#
# COMPACT_ATOMS: atom_id res chain seq x y z
N MET A 1 -19.52 28.70 1.20
CA MET A 1 -19.95 27.62 2.11
C MET A 1 -20.50 26.53 1.25
N GLU A 2 -19.67 25.56 0.88
CA GLU A 2 -20.13 24.37 0.15
C GLU A 2 -19.88 23.18 1.07
N GLU A 3 -20.93 22.88 1.82
CA GLU A 3 -21.09 21.69 2.63
C GLU A 3 -21.38 20.51 1.69
N GLN A 4 -20.32 19.89 1.17
CA GLN A 4 -20.46 18.69 0.34
C GLN A 4 -20.44 17.45 1.23
N MET A 5 -21.65 17.12 1.67
CA MET A 5 -22.20 15.80 1.94
C MET A 5 -21.23 14.61 1.88
N ALA A 6 -21.00 14.02 3.06
CA ALA A 6 -20.45 12.70 3.22
C ALA A 6 -21.38 11.65 2.59
N VAL A 7 -21.12 11.29 1.34
CA VAL A 7 -21.62 10.04 0.76
C VAL A 7 -20.98 8.88 1.55
N PRO A 8 -21.76 7.98 2.18
CA PRO A 8 -21.20 6.74 2.68
C PRO A 8 -20.81 5.91 1.46
N LEU A 9 -19.53 5.97 1.10
CA LEU A 9 -18.95 5.10 0.09
C LEU A 9 -19.30 3.65 0.46
N PRO A 10 -19.78 2.82 -0.48
CA PRO A 10 -20.04 1.42 -0.20
C PRO A 10 -18.76 0.79 0.35
N SER A 11 -18.82 0.33 1.60
CA SER A 11 -17.72 -0.23 2.39
C SER A 11 -17.33 -1.64 1.90
N GLY A 12 -17.06 -1.75 0.60
CA GLY A 12 -16.42 -2.90 -0.03
C GLY A 12 -14.93 -2.60 -0.29
N PRO A 13 -14.07 -3.63 -0.32
CA PRO A 13 -12.61 -3.51 -0.51
C PRO A 13 -12.19 -2.87 -1.85
N THR A 14 -13.14 -2.49 -2.70
CA THR A 14 -12.93 -1.89 -4.02
C THR A 14 -12.80 -0.36 -3.98
N PHE A 15 -13.28 0.31 -2.92
CA PHE A 15 -13.25 1.78 -2.78
C PHE A 15 -12.19 2.29 -1.79
N GLU A 16 -11.33 1.41 -1.29
CA GLU A 16 -10.25 1.82 -0.41
C GLU A 16 -9.26 2.74 -1.15
N PRO A 17 -8.69 3.75 -0.49
CA PRO A 17 -7.61 4.53 -1.08
C PRO A 17 -6.39 3.63 -1.32
N HIS A 18 -5.93 3.62 -2.58
CA HIS A 18 -4.80 2.80 -3.03
C HIS A 18 -3.54 3.65 -3.10
N TYR A 19 -2.62 3.43 -2.18
CA TYR A 19 -1.35 4.14 -2.14
C TYR A 19 -0.30 3.46 -3.04
N SER A 20 0.55 4.26 -3.66
CA SER A 20 1.75 3.75 -4.33
C SER A 20 2.83 3.41 -3.31
N VAL A 21 3.73 2.49 -3.64
CA VAL A 21 4.92 2.16 -2.81
C VAL A 21 5.70 3.41 -2.42
N GLN A 22 5.90 4.33 -3.36
CA GLN A 22 6.62 5.58 -3.11
C GLN A 22 5.91 6.47 -2.08
N GLN A 23 4.58 6.47 -2.08
CA GLN A 23 3.80 7.27 -1.15
C GLN A 23 3.85 6.68 0.25
N VAL A 24 3.75 5.36 0.36
CA VAL A 24 3.95 4.63 1.63
C VAL A 24 5.38 4.82 2.16
N ALA A 25 6.37 4.72 1.28
CA ALA A 25 7.78 4.96 1.61
C ALA A 25 8.00 6.36 2.18
N ASN A 26 7.40 7.38 1.56
CA ASN A 26 7.45 8.75 2.05
C ASN A 26 6.73 8.90 3.40
N MET A 27 5.53 8.33 3.55
CA MET A 27 4.77 8.37 4.81
C MET A 27 5.50 7.71 5.97
N TRP A 28 6.21 6.60 5.73
CA TRP A 28 6.93 5.86 6.77
C TRP A 28 8.39 6.30 6.91
N GLY A 29 8.88 7.19 6.04
CA GLY A 29 10.29 7.57 5.98
C GLY A 29 11.24 6.41 5.63
N LEU A 30 10.73 5.36 4.98
CA LEU A 30 11.50 4.18 4.61
C LEU A 30 11.88 4.19 3.13
N GLY A 31 12.93 3.45 2.78
CA GLY A 31 13.31 3.24 1.38
C GLY A 31 12.21 2.52 0.60
N VAL A 32 12.00 2.91 -0.67
CA VAL A 32 11.04 2.28 -1.58
C VAL A 32 11.30 0.78 -1.69
N ASP A 33 12.56 0.36 -1.69
CA ASP A 33 12.97 -1.05 -1.73
C ASP A 33 12.55 -1.83 -0.48
N VAL A 34 12.59 -1.19 0.70
CA VAL A 34 12.17 -1.79 1.97
C VAL A 34 10.66 -2.00 1.96
N ILE A 35 9.89 -0.97 1.61
CA ILE A 35 8.44 -1.07 1.45
C ILE A 35 8.12 -2.15 0.41
N ARG A 36 8.77 -2.12 -0.74
CA ARG A 36 8.56 -3.13 -1.79
C ARG A 36 8.79 -4.55 -1.26
N ARG A 37 9.85 -4.80 -0.49
CA ARG A 37 10.13 -6.11 0.10
C ARG A 37 9.11 -6.52 1.16
N ILE A 38 8.62 -5.58 1.97
CA ILE A 38 7.56 -5.83 2.97
C ILE A 38 6.25 -6.22 2.27
N PHE A 39 5.86 -5.46 1.25
CA PHE A 39 4.58 -5.63 0.56
C PHE A 39 4.62 -6.67 -0.57
N GLU A 40 5.80 -7.12 -1.01
CA GLU A 40 5.92 -8.16 -2.04
C GLU A 40 5.35 -9.51 -1.57
N TYR A 41 5.45 -9.82 -0.29
CA TYR A 41 4.94 -11.09 0.26
C TYR A 41 3.56 -10.95 0.92
N GLU A 42 3.02 -9.74 1.03
CA GLU A 42 1.74 -9.53 1.71
C GLU A 42 0.54 -9.82 0.80
N PRO A 43 -0.40 -10.66 1.25
CA PRO A 43 -1.62 -10.97 0.50
C PRO A 43 -2.55 -9.76 0.51
N GLY A 44 -3.03 -9.37 -0.68
CA GLY A 44 -3.92 -8.21 -0.87
C GLY A 44 -3.25 -6.98 -1.50
N VAL A 45 -1.94 -7.03 -1.74
CA VAL A 45 -1.25 -6.00 -2.53
C VAL A 45 -1.55 -6.23 -4.01
N LEU A 46 -2.09 -5.19 -4.67
CA LEU A 46 -2.37 -5.24 -6.09
C LEU A 46 -1.07 -5.10 -6.88
N LYS A 47 -0.65 -6.20 -7.50
CA LYS A 47 0.54 -6.24 -8.35
C LYS A 47 0.13 -6.07 -9.80
N ILE A 48 0.22 -4.85 -10.30
CA ILE A 48 -0.02 -4.56 -11.71
C ILE A 48 1.32 -4.73 -12.42
N VAL A 49 1.46 -5.89 -13.08
CA VAL A 49 2.57 -6.16 -13.96
C VAL A 49 2.19 -5.69 -15.35
N SER A 50 2.90 -4.68 -15.87
CA SER A 50 2.75 -4.33 -17.28
C SER A 50 3.39 -5.42 -18.16
N PRO A 51 2.72 -5.88 -19.24
CA PRO A 51 3.26 -6.91 -20.12
C PRO A 51 4.56 -6.43 -20.77
N GLU A 52 5.55 -7.32 -20.80
CA GLU A 52 6.84 -7.07 -21.46
C GLU A 52 6.61 -6.80 -22.95
N ARG A 53 7.01 -5.60 -23.39
CA ARG A 53 7.27 -5.35 -24.82
C ARG A 53 8.77 -5.51 -25.02
N LEU A 54 9.13 -6.28 -26.05
CA LEU A 54 10.50 -6.56 -26.51
C LEU A 54 11.43 -5.35 -26.23
N HIS A 55 12.42 -5.55 -25.35
CA HIS A 55 13.47 -4.59 -24.93
C HIS A 55 13.16 -3.55 -23.83
N LYS A 56 12.04 -3.61 -23.09
CA LYS A 56 11.82 -2.72 -21.93
C LYS A 56 11.68 -3.48 -20.60
N ARG A 57 12.39 -2.96 -19.58
CA ARG A 57 12.40 -3.48 -18.20
C ARG A 57 10.96 -3.59 -17.67
N ARG A 58 10.63 -4.74 -17.09
CA ARG A 58 9.32 -5.02 -16.47
C ARG A 58 9.10 -4.04 -15.31
N TYR A 59 8.20 -3.08 -15.49
CA TYR A 59 7.76 -2.21 -14.42
C TYR A 59 6.62 -2.89 -13.66
N THR A 60 6.87 -3.20 -12.39
CA THR A 60 5.84 -3.69 -11.48
C THR A 60 5.29 -2.51 -10.70
N THR A 61 4.05 -2.13 -10.98
CA THR A 61 3.34 -1.13 -10.19
C THR A 61 2.63 -1.86 -9.06
N LEU A 62 3.11 -1.68 -7.83
CA LEU A 62 2.42 -2.18 -6.64
C LEU A 62 1.50 -1.08 -6.12
N ARG A 63 0.22 -1.44 -5.92
CA ARG A 63 -0.79 -0.61 -5.28
C ARG A 63 -1.16 -1.25 -3.95
N ILE A 64 -0.98 -0.47 -2.88
CA ILE A 64 -1.16 -0.93 -1.51
C ILE A 64 -2.47 -0.31 -1.00
N PRO A 65 -3.51 -1.12 -0.75
CA PRO A 65 -4.74 -0.64 -0.11
C PRO A 65 -4.47 -0.20 1.34
N GLU A 66 -5.27 0.74 1.83
CA GLU A 66 -5.18 1.24 3.21
C GLU A 66 -5.34 0.12 4.26
N SER A 67 -6.27 -0.82 4.07
CA SER A 67 -6.44 -1.94 5.01
C SER A 67 -5.16 -2.76 5.18
N ILE A 68 -4.42 -2.99 4.09
CA ILE A 68 -3.14 -3.69 4.14
C ILE A 68 -2.08 -2.83 4.83
N LEU A 69 -2.02 -1.53 4.52
CA LEU A 69 -1.10 -0.60 5.18
C LEU A 69 -1.30 -0.60 6.70
N ARG A 70 -2.55 -0.52 7.16
CA ARG A 70 -2.93 -0.57 8.57
C ARG A 70 -2.53 -1.90 9.21
N ARG A 71 -2.81 -3.02 8.55
CA ARG A 71 -2.45 -4.36 9.03
C ARG A 71 -0.94 -4.53 9.20
N VAL A 72 -0.17 -4.11 8.21
CA VAL A 72 1.31 -4.17 8.24
C VAL A 72 1.85 -3.23 9.31
N HIS A 73 1.31 -2.01 9.42
CA HIS A 73 1.70 -1.07 10.45
C HIS A 73 1.43 -1.64 11.86
N SER A 74 0.25 -2.22 12.10
CA SER A 74 -0.07 -2.89 13.36
C SER A 74 0.87 -4.07 13.64
N ARG A 75 1.20 -4.88 12.63
CA ARG A 75 2.13 -6.02 12.77
C ARG A 75 3.55 -5.56 13.10
N LEU A 76 4.04 -4.50 12.46
CA LEU A 76 5.35 -3.91 12.73
C LEU A 76 5.37 -3.22 14.09
N SER A 77 4.30 -2.49 14.45
CA SER A 77 4.17 -1.86 15.78
C SER A 77 4.15 -2.89 16.90
N LEU A 78 3.43 -4.02 16.72
CA LEU A 78 3.43 -5.13 17.66
C LEU A 78 4.79 -5.82 17.76
N SER A 79 5.58 -5.85 16.68
CA SER A 79 6.95 -6.39 16.73
C SER A 79 7.98 -5.41 17.32
N GLN A 80 7.64 -4.12 17.50
CA GLN A 80 8.47 -3.14 18.21
C GLN A 80 8.16 -3.06 19.72
N GLY A 81 7.23 -3.86 20.23
CA GLY A 81 6.85 -3.89 21.64
C GLY A 81 7.41 -5.09 22.40
N LYS A 82 8.70 -5.08 22.74
CA LYS A 82 9.12 -5.70 24.00
C LYS A 82 9.03 -4.60 25.05
N PRO A 83 8.04 -4.59 25.96
CA PRO A 83 8.12 -3.71 27.11
C PRO A 83 9.35 -4.16 27.93
N VAL A 84 10.29 -3.24 28.12
CA VAL A 84 11.37 -3.35 29.10
C VAL A 84 10.81 -3.10 30.50
#